data_AF-A0A2K3JMH9-F1
#
_entry.id   AF-A0A2K3JMH9-F1
#
_cell.length_a   1.000
_cell.length_b   1.000
_cell.length_c   1.000
_cell.angle_alpha   90.00
_cell.angle_beta   90.00
_cell.angle_gamma   90.00
#
_symmetry.space_group_name_H-M   'P 1'
#
loop_
_entity.id
_entity.type
_entity.pdbx_description
1 polymer ?
#
loop_
_entity_poly.entity_id
_entity_poly.type
_entity_poly.pdbx_seq_one_letter_code
_entity_poly.pdbx_strand_id
1 'polypeptide(L)' 'VRKVDLLDGVSIVRSEKVKDEVVLDGNDIELVSRSCALINQKCHVKNKDIRKFLDGIYVSEKGSVVTEE' A
#
# COMPACT_ATOMS: atom_id res chain seq x y z
N VAL A 1 6.88 -10.53 12.99
CA VAL A 1 6.96 -9.46 11.96
C VAL A 1 6.46 -10.02 10.64
N ARG A 2 5.54 -9.33 9.96
CA ARG A 2 5.05 -9.73 8.62
C ARG A 2 5.98 -9.11 7.57
N LYS A 3 6.46 -9.91 6.61
CA LYS A 3 7.32 -9.45 5.51
C LYS A 3 6.55 -9.51 4.19
N VAL A 4 6.76 -8.52 3.33
CA VAL A 4 6.19 -8.44 1.99
C VAL A 4 7.32 -8.08 1.05
N ASP A 5 7.56 -8.93 0.07
CA ASP A 5 8.54 -8.68 -0.98
C ASP A 5 7.83 -7.89 -2.08
N LEU A 6 8.39 -6.74 -2.44
CA LEU A 6 7.87 -5.91 -3.53
C LEU A 6 8.25 -6.52 -4.87
N LEU A 7 7.41 -6.26 -5.86
CA LEU A 7 7.64 -6.71 -7.22
C LEU A 7 8.67 -5.82 -7.91
N ASP A 8 9.35 -6.36 -8.92
CA ASP A 8 10.38 -5.64 -9.66
C ASP A 8 9.82 -4.35 -10.28
N GLY A 9 10.58 -3.26 -10.14
CA GLY A 9 10.20 -1.95 -10.68
C GLY A 9 9.24 -1.15 -9.80
N VAL A 10 8.91 -1.62 -8.59
CA VAL A 10 8.13 -0.88 -7.59
C VAL A 10 9.04 -0.39 -6.47
N SER A 11 9.10 0.92 -6.26
CA SER A 11 9.79 1.55 -5.14
C SER A 11 8.82 1.95 -4.03
N ILE A 12 9.31 1.97 -2.80
CA ILE A 12 8.55 2.31 -1.60
C ILE A 12 9.21 3.46 -0.86
N VAL A 13 8.44 4.50 -0.56
CA VAL A 13 8.91 5.69 0.15
C VAL A 13 7.94 6.00 1.28
N ARG A 14 8.45 6.40 2.44
CA ARG A 14 7.59 6.90 3.52
C ARG A 14 7.32 8.38 3.30
N SER A 15 6.04 8.77 3.35
CA SER A 15 5.64 10.16 3.18
C SER A 15 6.24 11.02 4.31
N GLU A 16 6.87 12.14 3.96
CA GLU A 16 7.36 13.12 4.95
C GLU A 16 6.24 14.03 5.45
N LYS A 17 5.23 14.25 4.60
CA LYS A 17 4.14 15.21 4.85
C LYS A 17 3.02 14.60 5.67
N VAL A 18 2.71 13.33 5.43
CA VAL A 18 1.59 12.64 6.08
C VAL A 18 2.14 11.54 6.98
N LYS A 19 1.72 11.59 8.25
CA LYS A 19 2.11 10.59 9.24
C LYS A 19 1.45 9.24 8.89
N ASP A 20 2.22 8.17 9.03
CA ASP A 20 1.79 6.77 8.84
C ASP A 20 1.32 6.44 7.40
N GLU A 21 1.83 7.19 6.43
CA GLU A 21 1.60 6.99 5.00
C GLU A 21 2.85 6.44 4.32
N VAL A 22 2.62 5.52 3.37
CA VAL A 22 3.63 4.91 2.53
C VAL A 22 3.18 5.04 1.08
N VAL A 23 4.07 5.55 0.24
CA VAL A 23 3.85 5.77 -1.19
C VAL A 23 4.55 4.66 -1.96
N LEU A 24 3.83 4.06 -2.90
CA LEU A 24 4.39 3.06 -3.82
C LEU A 24 4.39 3.66 -5.23
N ASP A 25 5.57 3.75 -5.81
CA ASP A 25 5.78 4.30 -7.14
C ASP A 25 6.35 3.23 -8.07
N GLY A 26 5.97 3.27 -9.34
CA GLY A 26 6.48 2.37 -10.36
C GLY A 26 5.86 2.66 -11.73
N ASN A 27 6.55 2.25 -12.79
CA ASN A 27 6.09 2.49 -14.15
C ASN A 27 4.94 1.57 -14.58
N ASP A 28 4.87 0.35 -14.01
CA ASP A 28 3.83 -0.62 -14.31
C ASP A 28 2.75 -0.61 -13.23
N ILE A 29 1.56 -0.13 -13.60
CA ILE A 29 0.40 -0.02 -12.71
C ILE A 29 -0.07 -1.37 -12.15
N GLU A 30 0.08 -2.46 -12.90
CA GLU A 30 -0.34 -3.78 -12.43
C GLU A 30 0.58 -4.28 -11.33
N LEU A 31 1.90 -4.06 -11.47
CA LEU A 31 2.89 -4.43 -10.45
C LEU A 31 2.76 -3.56 -9.20
N VAL A 32 2.56 -2.24 -9.36
CA VAL A 32 2.30 -1.34 -8.23
C VAL A 32 1.02 -1.77 -7.49
N SER A 33 -0.08 -1.95 -8.22
CA SER A 33 -1.38 -2.34 -7.64
C SER A 33 -1.32 -3.70 -6.95
N ARG A 34 -0.63 -4.68 -7.54
CA ARG A 34 -0.45 -6.02 -6.95
C ARG A 34 0.39 -5.95 -5.68
N SER A 35 1.43 -5.12 -5.65
CA SER A 35 2.25 -4.89 -4.45
C SER A 35 1.43 -4.29 -3.32
N CYS A 36 0.60 -3.27 -3.60
CA CYS A 36 -0.34 -2.70 -2.63
C CYS A 36 -1.33 -3.75 -2.08
N ALA A 37 -1.88 -4.60 -2.97
CA ALA A 37 -2.80 -5.66 -2.58
C ALA A 37 -2.15 -6.70 -1.63
N LEU A 38 -0.89 -7.08 -1.90
CA LEU A 38 -0.14 -8.01 -1.04
C LEU A 38 0.07 -7.45 0.37
N ILE A 39 0.37 -6.16 0.50
CA ILE A 39 0.53 -5.48 1.79
C ILE A 39 -0.78 -5.53 2.58
N ASN A 40 -1.90 -5.15 1.97
CA ASN A 40 -3.21 -5.16 2.62
C ASN A 40 -3.60 -6.58 3.08
N GLN A 41 -3.49 -7.57 2.18
CA GLN A 41 -3.83 -8.97 2.49
C GLN A 41 -3.00 -9.51 3.65
N LYS A 42 -1.70 -9.18 3.69
CA LYS A 42 -0.83 -9.57 4.79
C LYS A 42 -1.22 -8.88 6.08
N CYS A 43 -1.76 -7.66 6.05
CA CYS A 43 -2.17 -6.90 7.23
C CYS A 43 -3.55 -7.29 7.81
N HIS A 44 -4.35 -8.13 7.15
CA HIS A 44 -5.67 -8.51 7.64
C HIS A 44 -5.69 -9.07 9.08
N VAL A 45 -6.71 -8.63 9.81
CA VAL A 45 -7.03 -9.13 11.16
C VAL A 45 -7.57 -10.55 11.06
N LYS A 46 -7.08 -11.45 11.92
CA LYS A 46 -7.53 -12.85 11.99
C LYS A 46 -8.23 -13.10 13.32
N ASN A 47 -9.24 -13.98 13.33
CA ASN A 47 -9.95 -14.44 14.52
C ASN A 47 -10.57 -13.31 15.39
N LYS A 48 -11.03 -12.23 14.75
CA LYS A 48 -11.75 -11.09 15.37
C LYS A 48 -12.83 -10.58 14.42
N ASP A 49 -13.78 -9.79 14.93
CA ASP A 49 -14.79 -9.11 14.08
C ASP A 49 -14.13 -7.92 13.36
N ILE A 50 -14.01 -8.05 12.04
CA ILE A 50 -13.39 -7.06 11.15
C ILE A 50 -14.13 -5.71 11.12
N ARG A 51 -15.39 -5.65 11.58
CA ARG A 51 -16.16 -4.39 11.64
C ARG A 51 -15.84 -3.57 12.88
N LYS A 52 -15.22 -4.20 13.89
CA LYS A 52 -14.78 -3.54 15.12
C LYS A 52 -13.27 -3.30 15.12
N PHE A 53 -12.51 -4.25 14.60
CA PHE A 53 -11.07 -4.16 14.47
C PHE A 53 -10.73 -3.76 13.04
N LEU A 54 -10.66 -2.46 12.81
CA LEU A 54 -10.34 -1.83 11.52
C LEU A 54 -8.83 -1.67 11.30
N ASP A 55 -8.01 -2.45 12.02
CA ASP A 55 -6.57 -2.42 11.88
C ASP A 55 -6.17 -2.99 10.51
N GLY A 56 -5.38 -2.23 9.77
CA GLY A 56 -4.94 -2.62 8.44
C GLY A 56 -4.13 -1.53 7.77
N ILE A 57 -3.60 -1.85 6.60
CA ILE A 57 -3.01 -0.86 5.68
C ILE A 57 -3.94 -0.81 4.48
N TYR A 58 -4.44 0.38 4.18
CA TYR A 58 -5.43 0.61 3.14
C TYR A 58 -4.89 1.57 2.09
N VAL A 59 -5.40 1.45 0.86
CA VAL A 59 -5.10 2.39 -0.22
C VAL A 59 -5.94 3.63 -0.01
N SER A 60 -5.30 4.76 0.28
CA SER A 60 -5.95 6.07 0.44
C SER A 60 -6.23 6.73 -0.91
N GLU A 61 -5.24 6.73 -1.80
CA GLU A 61 -5.30 7.40 -3.10
C GLU A 61 -4.63 6.55 -4.19
N LYS A 62 -5.07 6.73 -5.43
CA LYS A 62 -4.44 6.21 -6.64
C LYS A 62 -4.38 7.31 -7.68
N GLY A 63 -3.23 7.49 -8.32
CA GLY A 63 -3.01 8.55 -9.30
C GLY A 63 -1.73 8.36 -10.08
N SER A 64 -1.52 9.21 -11.08
CA SER A 64 -0.23 9.38 -11.75
C SER A 64 0.67 10.29 -10.93
N VAL A 65 1.98 10.04 -10.97
CA VAL A 65 2.97 10.89 -10.29
C VAL A 65 3.02 12.29 -10.89
N VAL A 66 2.78 12.40 -12.21
CA VAL A 66 2.66 13.68 -12.91
C VAL A 66 1.18 14.06 -12.92
N THR A 67 0.85 15.15 -12.25
CA THR A 67 -0.41 15.87 -12.43
C THR A 67 -0.27 16.81 -13.62
N GLU A 68 -1.08 16.61 -14.66
CA GLU A 68 -1.26 17.61 -15.72
C GLU A 68 -1.93 18.84 -15.09
N GLU A 69 -1.28 20.00 -15.19
CA GLU A 69 -1.81 21.30 -14.73
C GLU A 69 -3.03 21.75 -15.53
#